data_AF-A0A420BH54-F1
#
_entry.id   AF-A0A420BH54-F1
#
_cell.length_a   1.000
_cell.length_b   1.000
_cell.length_c   1.000
_cell.angle_alpha   90.00
_cell.angle_beta   90.00
_cell.angle_gamma   90.00
#
_symmetry.space_group_name_H-M   'P 1'
#
loop_
_entity.id
_entity.type
_entity.pdbx_description
1 polymer ?
#
loop_
_entity_poly.entity_id
_entity_poly.type
_entity_poly.pdbx_seq_one_letter_code
_entity_poly.pdbx_strand_id
1 'polypeptide(L)'
;MKPLEEIDVFIFDTLIGVLFDKVPEYKDIVEMGEYSLFSDRSTYLFMNEFATYLGGQIIADCTSPFVERSFDYINFIGQSHNSEIINIVHIGILEILYTERGVDRQFVKMNLSEKLQPYFEAWSKYYR
;
A
#
# COMPACT_ATOMS: atom_id res chain seq x y z
N MET A 1 2.45 -1.69 27.58
CA MET A 1 1.96 -0.62 26.70
C MET A 1 3.13 0.02 25.97
N LYS A 2 4.08 0.70 26.65
CA LYS A 2 5.28 1.27 25.99
C LYS A 2 6.03 0.36 24.99
N PRO A 3 6.30 -0.93 25.27
CA PRO A 3 7.03 -1.77 24.31
C PRO A 3 6.22 -2.12 23.05
N LEU A 4 4.88 -2.12 23.12
CA LEU A 4 4.02 -2.39 21.97
C LEU A 4 3.95 -1.14 21.07
N GLU A 5 3.81 0.03 21.67
CA GLU A 5 3.85 1.32 20.96
C GLU A 5 5.20 1.53 20.24
N GLU A 6 6.31 1.12 20.85
CA GLU A 6 7.63 1.15 20.22
C GLU A 6 7.75 0.23 18.99
N ILE A 7 7.11 -0.94 19.04
CA ILE A 7 7.06 -1.87 17.90
C ILE A 7 6.21 -1.28 16.77
N ASP A 8 5.06 -0.70 17.10
CA ASP A 8 4.17 -0.08 16.10
C ASP A 8 4.86 1.09 15.39
N VAL A 9 5.55 1.95 16.14
CA VAL A 9 6.38 3.04 15.59
C VAL A 9 7.50 2.50 14.71
N PHE A 10 8.19 1.44 15.15
CA PHE A 10 9.25 0.84 14.35
C PHE A 10 8.74 0.28 13.01
N ILE A 11 7.59 -0.41 13.02
CA ILE A 11 6.95 -0.93 11.81
C ILE A 11 6.55 0.22 10.89
N PHE A 12 5.92 1.26 11.45
CA PHE A 12 5.54 2.48 10.72
C PHE A 12 6.73 3.12 10.02
N ASP A 13 7.77 3.48 10.79
CA ASP A 13 8.97 4.15 10.28
C ASP A 13 9.69 3.30 9.22
N THR A 14 9.73 1.98 9.43
CA THR A 14 10.35 1.06 8.47
C THR A 14 9.58 1.00 7.15
N LEU A 15 8.26 0.80 7.20
CA LEU A 15 7.47 0.66 5.98
C LEU A 15 7.39 1.96 5.18
N ILE A 16 7.33 3.10 5.86
CA ILE A 16 7.32 4.41 5.21
C ILE A 16 8.70 4.77 4.66
N GLY A 17 9.77 4.50 5.40
CA GLY A 17 11.13 4.68 4.89
C GLY A 17 11.35 3.92 3.59
N VAL A 18 10.96 2.63 3.56
CA VAL A 18 11.06 1.80 2.35
C VAL A 18 10.15 2.32 1.23
N LEU A 19 8.95 2.83 1.56
CA LEU A 19 8.06 3.40 0.56
C LEU A 19 8.67 4.64 -0.08
N PHE A 20 9.19 5.57 0.71
CA PHE A 20 9.79 6.80 0.20
C PHE A 20 11.08 6.56 -0.58
N ASP A 21 11.85 5.54 -0.22
CA ASP A 21 13.03 5.15 -0.98
C ASP A 21 12.66 4.56 -2.36
N LYS A 22 11.55 3.81 -2.45
CA LYS A 22 11.11 3.14 -3.68
C LYS A 22 10.22 4.01 -4.56
N VAL A 23 9.40 4.86 -3.95
CA VAL A 23 8.41 5.74 -4.58
C VAL A 23 8.67 7.18 -4.12
N PRO A 24 9.82 7.78 -4.52
CA PRO A 24 10.21 9.13 -4.09
C PRO A 24 9.18 10.20 -4.47
N GLU A 25 8.44 9.99 -5.57
CA GLU A 25 7.37 10.88 -5.99
C GLU A 25 6.25 10.98 -4.92
N TYR A 26 5.97 9.88 -4.21
CA TYR A 26 5.00 9.89 -3.11
C TYR A 26 5.51 10.68 -1.91
N LYS A 27 6.82 10.59 -1.62
CA LYS A 27 7.45 11.39 -0.56
C LYS A 27 7.26 12.88 -0.82
N ASP A 28 7.52 13.34 -2.05
CA ASP A 28 7.37 14.75 -2.41
C ASP A 28 5.93 15.23 -2.21
N ILE A 29 4.93 14.41 -2.60
CA ILE A 29 3.50 14.69 -2.40
C ILE A 29 3.17 14.82 -0.91
N VAL A 30 3.70 13.91 -0.09
CA VAL A 30 3.52 13.90 1.37
C VAL A 30 4.17 15.14 2.02
N GLU A 31 5.39 15.49 1.62
CA GLU A 31 6.16 16.61 2.19
C GLU A 31 5.63 17.99 1.77
N MET A 32 5.03 18.11 0.57
CA MET A 32 4.41 19.36 0.09
C MET A 32 3.10 19.72 0.80
N GLY A 33 2.61 18.87 1.71
CA GLY A 33 1.61 19.25 2.70
C GLY A 33 0.17 19.32 2.22
N GLU A 34 -0.19 18.66 1.11
CA GLU A 34 -1.61 18.50 0.75
C GLU A 34 -2.37 17.55 1.70
N TYR A 35 -1.67 16.78 2.53
CA TYR A 35 -2.25 15.84 3.50
C TYR A 35 -1.74 16.15 4.92
N SER A 36 -2.53 16.88 5.70
CA SER A 36 -2.33 17.11 7.16
C SER A 36 -2.54 15.84 8.02
N LEU A 37 -2.51 14.65 7.41
CA LEU A 37 -3.07 13.41 7.96
C LEU A 37 -2.05 12.56 8.76
N PHE A 38 -0.78 12.95 8.78
CA PHE A 38 0.28 12.22 9.48
C PHE A 38 0.36 12.47 11.00
N SER A 39 -0.65 13.12 11.60
CA SER A 39 -0.62 13.42 13.03
C SER A 39 -0.73 12.17 13.90
N ASP A 40 -1.37 11.11 13.39
CA ASP A 40 -1.41 9.80 14.03
C ASP A 40 -0.51 8.85 13.25
N ARG A 41 0.53 8.30 13.90
CA ARG A 41 1.47 7.29 13.34
C ARG A 41 0.80 5.92 13.12
N SER A 42 -0.38 5.90 12.49
CA SER A 42 -1.14 4.70 12.20
C SER A 42 -0.68 4.12 10.87
N THR A 43 0.02 2.99 10.93
CA THR A 43 0.51 2.27 9.74
C THR A 43 -0.61 1.93 8.78
N TYR A 44 -1.75 1.46 9.29
CA TYR A 44 -2.90 1.11 8.45
C TYR A 44 -3.52 2.33 7.76
N LEU A 45 -3.67 3.44 8.48
CA LEU A 45 -4.23 4.65 7.89
C LEU A 45 -3.34 5.16 6.76
N PHE A 46 -2.02 5.23 7.02
CA PHE A 46 -1.05 5.67 6.03
C PHE A 46 -1.06 4.77 4.78
N MET A 47 -1.10 3.44 4.96
CA MET A 47 -1.11 2.51 3.83
C MET A 47 -2.42 2.59 3.03
N ASN A 48 -3.56 2.82 3.69
CA ASN A 48 -4.84 3.06 3.01
C ASN A 48 -4.79 4.32 2.15
N GLU A 49 -4.19 5.40 2.65
CA GLU A 49 -4.03 6.65 1.89
C GLU A 49 -3.16 6.44 0.66
N PHE A 50 -2.02 5.77 0.83
CA PHE A 50 -1.15 5.38 -0.28
C PHE A 50 -1.90 4.54 -1.31
N ALA A 51 -2.66 3.53 -0.87
CA ALA A 51 -3.42 2.65 -1.75
C ALA A 51 -4.53 3.39 -2.50
N THR A 52 -5.20 4.33 -1.83
CA THR A 52 -6.23 5.18 -2.44
C THR A 52 -5.62 6.08 -3.52
N TYR A 53 -4.48 6.72 -3.20
CA TYR A 53 -3.77 7.56 -4.16
C TYR A 53 -3.29 6.74 -5.37
N LEU A 54 -2.72 5.56 -5.13
CA LEU A 54 -2.35 4.61 -6.18
C LEU A 54 -3.54 4.21 -7.05
N GLY A 55 -4.69 3.92 -6.45
CA GLY A 55 -5.92 3.63 -7.20
C GLY A 55 -6.30 4.76 -8.17
N GLY A 56 -6.24 6.02 -7.69
CA GLY A 56 -6.43 7.20 -8.53
C GLY A 56 -5.43 7.30 -9.68
N GLN A 57 -4.14 7.02 -9.41
CA GLN A 57 -3.10 7.03 -10.45
C GLN A 57 -3.27 5.91 -11.47
N ILE A 58 -3.72 4.71 -11.06
CA ILE A 58 -4.03 3.61 -11.99
C ILE A 58 -5.16 4.02 -12.95
N ILE A 59 -6.19 4.70 -12.44
CA ILE A 59 -7.32 5.16 -13.25
C ILE A 59 -6.89 6.26 -14.22
N ALA A 60 -6.02 7.18 -13.78
CA ALA A 60 -5.56 8.30 -14.59
C ALA A 60 -4.54 7.88 -15.66
N ASP A 61 -3.50 7.16 -15.25
CA ASP A 61 -2.43 6.63 -16.10
C ASP A 61 -1.74 5.42 -15.44
N CYS A 62 -2.22 4.22 -15.79
CA CYS A 62 -1.66 2.96 -15.32
C CYS A 62 -0.24 2.66 -15.84
N THR A 63 0.30 3.44 -16.77
CA THR A 63 1.67 3.28 -17.30
C THR A 63 2.67 4.24 -16.66
N SER A 64 2.23 5.07 -15.71
CA SER A 64 3.10 6.03 -15.04
C SER A 64 4.19 5.33 -14.21
N PRO A 65 5.39 5.92 -14.10
CA PRO A 65 6.47 5.38 -13.24
C PRO A 65 6.06 5.25 -11.76
N PHE A 66 5.12 6.10 -11.31
CA PHE A 66 4.55 6.03 -9.97
C PHE A 66 3.85 4.68 -9.73
N VAL A 67 3.02 4.23 -10.68
CA VAL A 67 2.28 2.98 -10.58
C VAL A 67 3.23 1.79 -10.56
N GLU A 68 4.21 1.76 -11.47
CA GLU A 68 5.23 0.71 -11.52
C GLU A 68 6.00 0.59 -10.20
N ARG A 69 6.57 1.70 -9.70
CA ARG A 69 7.33 1.72 -8.44
C ARG A 69 6.47 1.36 -7.23
N SER A 70 5.19 1.71 -7.25
CA SER A 70 4.24 1.35 -6.20
C SER A 70 4.03 -0.16 -6.14
N PHE A 71 3.90 -0.83 -7.29
CA PHE A 71 3.85 -2.29 -7.31
C PHE A 71 5.17 -2.94 -6.91
N ASP A 72 6.32 -2.36 -7.27
CA ASP A 72 7.62 -2.82 -6.77
C ASP A 72 7.72 -2.74 -5.24
N TYR A 73 7.22 -1.66 -4.64
CA TYR A 73 7.12 -1.51 -3.19
C TYR A 73 6.22 -2.59 -2.58
N ILE A 74 4.98 -2.71 -3.06
CA ILE A 74 3.99 -3.68 -2.56
C ILE A 74 4.53 -5.11 -2.64
N ASN A 75 5.14 -5.47 -3.77
CA ASN A 75 5.72 -6.78 -3.98
C ASN A 75 6.92 -7.03 -3.08
N PHE A 76 7.77 -6.01 -2.85
CA PHE A 76 8.90 -6.11 -1.95
C PHE A 76 8.45 -6.39 -0.51
N ILE A 77 7.55 -5.58 0.05
CA ILE A 77 7.07 -5.78 1.42
C ILE A 77 6.22 -7.07 1.55
N GLY A 78 5.52 -7.45 0.48
CA GLY A 78 4.78 -8.71 0.39
C GLY A 78 5.66 -9.96 0.46
N GLN A 79 6.96 -9.88 0.21
CA GLN A 79 7.88 -11.00 0.44
C GLN A 79 8.16 -11.28 1.91
N SER A 80 7.81 -10.37 2.82
CA SER A 80 8.03 -10.54 4.26
C SER A 80 7.43 -11.84 4.83
N HIS A 81 8.10 -12.40 5.83
CA HIS A 81 7.59 -13.51 6.65
C HIS A 81 6.87 -13.02 7.91
N ASN A 82 6.89 -11.71 8.17
CA ASN A 82 6.18 -11.11 9.30
C ASN A 82 4.68 -11.02 8.97
N SER A 83 3.84 -11.69 9.77
CA SER A 83 2.39 -11.71 9.58
C SER A 83 1.75 -10.33 9.66
N GLU A 84 2.29 -9.42 10.45
CA GLU A 84 1.78 -8.05 10.57
C GLU A 84 2.00 -7.27 9.27
N ILE A 85 3.19 -7.37 8.67
CA ILE A 85 3.48 -6.75 7.37
C ILE A 85 2.56 -7.33 6.29
N ILE A 86 2.34 -8.66 6.30
CA ILE A 86 1.42 -9.29 5.35
C ILE A 86 -0.03 -8.82 5.57
N ASN A 87 -0.47 -8.65 6.82
CA ASN A 87 -1.79 -8.10 7.12
C ASN A 87 -1.95 -6.65 6.66
N ILE A 88 -0.91 -5.83 6.82
CA ILE A 88 -0.88 -4.45 6.33
C ILE A 88 -0.98 -4.42 4.80
N VAL A 89 -0.27 -5.29 4.07
CA VAL A 89 -0.42 -5.41 2.62
C VAL A 89 -1.85 -5.84 2.27
N HIS A 90 -2.35 -6.87 2.93
CA HIS A 90 -3.62 -7.49 2.60
C HIS A 90 -4.83 -6.58 2.83
N ILE A 91 -4.90 -5.93 3.99
CA ILE A 91 -6.03 -5.08 4.39
C ILE A 91 -5.74 -3.61 4.05
N GLY A 92 -4.52 -3.15 4.34
CA GLY A 92 -4.14 -1.75 4.16
C GLY A 92 -3.90 -1.32 2.71
N ILE A 93 -3.72 -2.27 1.79
CA ILE A 93 -3.44 -1.95 0.38
C ILE A 93 -4.35 -2.74 -0.56
N LEU A 94 -4.31 -4.08 -0.49
CA LEU A 94 -4.98 -4.93 -1.47
C LEU A 94 -6.50 -4.81 -1.41
N GLU A 95 -7.10 -4.70 -0.22
CA GLU A 95 -8.54 -4.49 -0.07
C GLU A 95 -8.98 -3.16 -0.71
N ILE A 96 -8.24 -2.09 -0.47
CA ILE A 96 -8.52 -0.76 -1.03
C ILE A 96 -8.46 -0.82 -2.56
N LEU A 97 -7.37 -1.35 -3.14
CA LEU A 97 -7.24 -1.49 -4.59
C LEU A 97 -8.31 -2.42 -5.20
N TYR A 98 -8.79 -3.41 -4.46
CA TYR A 98 -9.85 -4.32 -4.93
C TYR A 98 -11.22 -3.64 -5.00
N THR A 99 -11.49 -2.76 -4.05
CA THR A 99 -12.79 -2.11 -3.85
C THR A 99 -12.90 -0.74 -4.51
N GLU A 100 -11.77 -0.13 -4.88
CA GLU A 100 -11.72 1.16 -5.56
C GLU A 100 -12.41 1.13 -6.92
N ARG A 101 -13.29 2.09 -7.18
CA ARG A 101 -14.11 2.09 -8.40
C ARG A 101 -13.30 2.58 -9.58
N GLY A 102 -13.26 1.78 -10.64
CA GLY A 102 -12.56 2.10 -11.88
C GLY A 102 -11.14 1.54 -11.96
N VAL A 103 -10.60 1.02 -10.85
CA VAL A 103 -9.36 0.24 -10.87
C VAL A 103 -9.63 -1.11 -11.52
N ASP A 104 -8.85 -1.46 -12.55
CA ASP A 104 -8.94 -2.77 -13.19
C ASP A 104 -8.29 -3.84 -12.29
N ARG A 105 -9.14 -4.72 -11.75
CA ARG A 105 -8.72 -5.84 -10.88
C ARG A 105 -7.75 -6.80 -11.58
N GLN A 106 -7.88 -7.02 -12.90
CA GLN A 106 -6.93 -7.88 -13.62
C GLN A 106 -5.57 -7.20 -13.75
N PHE A 107 -5.55 -5.91 -14.04
CA PHE A 107 -4.29 -5.13 -14.05
C PHE A 107 -3.59 -5.21 -12.71
N VAL A 108 -4.29 -4.97 -11.60
CA VAL A 108 -3.71 -5.06 -10.24
C VAL A 108 -3.14 -6.47 -10.02
N LYS A 109 -3.94 -7.52 -10.26
CA LYS A 109 -3.49 -8.90 -10.08
C LYS A 109 -2.22 -9.21 -10.88
N MET A 110 -2.14 -8.79 -12.14
CA MET A 110 -0.98 -9.07 -13.01
C MET A 110 0.31 -8.36 -12.56
N ASN A 111 0.19 -7.24 -11.85
CA ASN A 111 1.34 -6.52 -11.30
C ASN A 111 1.72 -6.99 -9.88
N LEU A 112 0.94 -7.89 -9.29
CA LEU A 112 1.28 -8.53 -8.01
C LEU A 112 2.15 -9.77 -8.22
N SER A 113 3.11 -9.96 -7.33
CA SER A 113 3.89 -11.19 -7.19
C SER A 113 2.98 -12.40 -6.95
N GLU A 114 3.41 -13.59 -7.38
CA GLU A 114 2.64 -14.84 -7.23
C GLU A 114 2.18 -15.09 -5.79
N LYS A 115 2.99 -14.68 -4.80
CA LYS A 115 2.67 -14.79 -3.38
C LYS A 115 1.46 -13.94 -2.96
N LEU A 116 1.29 -12.76 -3.56
CA LEU A 116 0.23 -11.80 -3.19
C LEU A 116 -1.07 -12.02 -3.96
N GLN A 117 -1.02 -12.63 -5.16
CA GLN A 117 -2.22 -12.85 -5.97
C GLN A 117 -3.35 -13.60 -5.22
N PRO A 118 -3.10 -14.68 -4.44
CA PRO A 118 -4.16 -15.36 -3.70
C PRO A 118 -4.84 -14.49 -2.65
N TYR A 119 -4.11 -13.55 -2.03
CA TYR A 119 -4.68 -12.60 -1.07
C TYR A 119 -5.59 -11.61 -1.78
N PHE A 120 -5.16 -11.07 -2.92
CA PHE A 120 -5.98 -10.15 -3.71
C PHE A 120 -7.25 -10.82 -4.25
N GLU A 121 -7.14 -12.05 -4.76
CA GLU A 121 -8.29 -12.80 -5.28
C GLU A 121 -9.29 -13.21 -4.20
N ALA A 122 -8.84 -13.40 -2.96
CA ALA A 122 -9.71 -13.77 -1.85
C ALA A 122 -10.84 -12.74 -1.65
N TRP A 123 -10.58 -11.46 -1.95
CA TRP A 123 -11.56 -10.38 -1.86
C TRP A 123 -12.77 -10.54 -2.79
N SER A 124 -12.64 -11.28 -3.89
CA SER A 124 -13.77 -11.61 -4.79
C SER A 124 -14.92 -12.35 -4.11
N LYS A 125 -14.64 -13.03 -3.00
CA LYS A 125 -15.66 -13.72 -2.19
C LYS A 125 -16.53 -12.74 -1.41
N TYR A 126 -16.02 -11.54 -1.12
CA TYR A 126 -16.65 -10.54 -0.26
C TYR A 126 -17.21 -9.37 -1.06
N TYR A 127 -16.55 -9.01 -2.16
CA TYR A 127 -16.91 -7.86 -3.00
C TYR A 127 -17.15 -8.34 -4.45
N ARG A 128 -18.39 -8.17 -4.94
CA ARG A 128 -18.77 -8.49 -6.33
C ARG A 128 -18.63 -7.27 -7.22
#